data_AF-A0A7Y3MCS8-F1
#
_entry.id   AF-A0A7Y3MCS8-F1
#
_cell.length_a   1.000
_cell.length_b   1.000
_cell.length_c   1.000
_cell.angle_alpha   90.00
_cell.angle_beta   90.00
_cell.angle_gamma   90.00
#
_symmetry.space_group_name_H-M   'P 1'
#
loop_
_entity.id
_entity.type
_entity.pdbx_description
1 polymer ?
#
loop_
_entity_poly.entity_id
_entity_poly.type
_entity_poly.pdbx_seq_one_letter_code
_entity_poly.pdbx_strand_id
1 'polypeptide(L)'
;MSDTADRVVTPLDTVEDTVLDASLRPRTLDEYIGQAVMREKLEIYLEAARRRSDALDHVLIFGPPGLGKTTLAHVIAHEMGVNLRQTSGPVLER
;
A
#
# COMPACT_ATOMS: atom_id res chain seq x y z
N MET A 1 9.11 -34.24 -13.27
CA MET A 1 10.39 -33.63 -12.84
C MET A 1 10.05 -32.28 -12.21
N SER A 2 9.29 -32.18 -11.11
CA SER A 2 9.68 -32.48 -9.72
C SER A 2 11.15 -32.17 -9.45
N ASP A 3 11.44 -30.89 -9.18
CA ASP A 3 12.56 -30.48 -8.32
C ASP A 3 12.37 -29.01 -7.84
N THR A 4 11.33 -28.76 -7.05
CA THR A 4 11.19 -27.51 -6.28
C THR A 4 10.66 -27.81 -4.88
N ALA A 5 10.83 -29.06 -4.44
CA ALA A 5 10.59 -29.43 -3.07
C ALA A 5 11.86 -29.12 -2.28
N ASP A 6 11.73 -28.20 -1.33
CA ASP A 6 12.58 -28.09 -0.15
C ASP A 6 13.96 -27.44 -0.33
N ARG A 7 13.97 -26.11 -0.49
CA ARG A 7 15.16 -25.33 -0.15
C ARG A 7 15.29 -25.28 1.38
N VAL A 8 16.21 -26.08 1.91
CA VAL A 8 16.57 -26.20 3.35
C VAL A 8 16.89 -24.86 4.04
N VAL A 9 17.14 -23.79 3.29
CA VAL A 9 17.56 -22.49 3.80
C VAL A 9 16.54 -21.38 3.51
N THR A 10 15.31 -21.70 3.09
CA THR A 10 14.27 -20.66 2.98
C THR A 10 13.75 -20.36 4.40
N PRO A 11 13.97 -19.16 4.94
CA PRO A 11 13.37 -18.78 6.21
C PRO A 11 11.85 -18.83 6.03
N LEU A 12 11.17 -19.50 6.95
CA LEU A 12 9.72 -19.34 7.08
C LEU A 12 9.51 -17.99 7.76
N ASP A 13 8.81 -17.06 7.09
CA ASP A 13 8.49 -15.75 7.67
C ASP A 13 7.83 -15.97 9.04
N THR A 14 8.47 -15.46 10.09
CA THR A 14 7.93 -15.53 11.43
C THR A 14 6.88 -14.44 11.64
N VAL A 15 6.05 -14.59 12.67
CA VAL A 15 5.11 -13.52 13.07
C VAL A 15 5.88 -12.23 13.37
N GLU A 16 7.08 -12.34 13.95
CA GLU A 16 7.96 -11.21 14.24
C GLU A 16 8.43 -10.52 12.94
N ASP A 17 8.81 -11.29 11.92
CA ASP A 17 9.20 -10.74 10.61
C ASP A 17 8.04 -9.98 9.95
N THR A 18 6.82 -10.52 10.00
CA THR A 18 5.64 -9.84 9.43
C THR A 18 5.31 -8.54 10.15
N VAL A 19 5.50 -8.47 11.47
CA VAL A 19 5.30 -7.25 12.26
C VAL A 19 6.40 -6.24 11.97
N LEU A 20 7.64 -6.70 11.82
CA LEU A 20 8.77 -5.85 11.45
C LEU A 20 8.55 -5.23 10.06
N ASP A 21 8.16 -6.04 9.08
CA ASP A 21 7.86 -5.59 7.72
C ASP A 21 6.70 -4.58 7.67
N ALA A 22 5.67 -4.78 8.50
CA ALA A 22 4.59 -3.80 8.63
C ALA A 22 5.09 -2.48 9.23
N SER A 23 6.06 -2.54 10.16
CA SER A 23 6.64 -1.34 10.78
C SER A 23 7.57 -0.55 9.84
N LEU A 24 8.17 -1.20 8.85
CA LEU A 24 9.06 -0.59 7.85
C LEU A 24 8.31 0.15 6.74
N ARG A 25 6.99 -0.06 6.61
CA ARG A 25 6.19 0.63 5.59
C ARG A 25 5.96 2.08 5.98
N PRO A 26 6.05 3.02 5.01
CA PRO A 26 5.73 4.42 5.26
C PRO A 26 4.26 4.55 5.68
N ARG A 27 4.01 5.40 6.67
CA ARG A 27 2.68 5.74 7.17
C ARG A 27 2.16 7.02 6.55
N THR A 28 3.04 7.99 6.34
CA THR A 28 2.70 9.30 5.75
C THR A 28 3.13 9.38 4.29
N LEU A 29 2.57 10.36 3.57
CA LEU A 29 2.98 10.61 2.19
C LEU A 29 4.42 11.11 2.08
N ASP A 30 4.91 11.81 3.11
CA ASP A 30 6.29 12.32 3.20
C ASP A 30 7.32 11.19 3.34
N GLU A 31 6.96 10.13 4.07
CA GLU A 31 7.80 8.93 4.23
C GLU A 31 7.84 8.08 2.95
N TYR A 32 6.92 8.28 2.01
CA TYR A 32 6.88 7.52 0.76
C TYR A 32 8.01 7.94 -0.17
N ILE A 33 9.02 7.09 -0.36
CA ILE A 33 10.23 7.44 -1.12
C ILE A 33 10.00 7.33 -2.63
N GLY A 34 10.43 8.36 -3.36
CA GLY A 34 10.35 8.40 -4.83
C GLY A 34 9.01 8.91 -5.36
N GLN A 35 8.76 8.75 -6.66
CA GLN A 35 7.50 9.13 -7.32
C GLN A 35 7.08 10.60 -7.06
N ALA A 36 8.02 11.56 -7.10
CA ALA A 36 7.79 12.95 -6.69
C ALA A 36 6.55 13.60 -7.33
N VAL A 37 6.39 13.47 -8.65
CA VAL A 37 5.25 14.04 -9.40
C VAL A 37 3.91 13.45 -8.94
N MET A 38 3.88 12.16 -8.61
CA MET A 38 2.67 11.50 -8.12
C MET A 38 2.34 11.97 -6.69
N ARG A 39 3.36 12.06 -5.82
CA ARG A 39 3.19 12.53 -4.44
C ARG A 39 2.63 13.94 -4.40
N GLU A 40 3.20 14.86 -5.17
CA GLU A 40 2.74 16.25 -5.24
C GLU A 40 1.26 16.35 -5.67
N LYS A 41 0.86 15.60 -6.70
CA LYS A 41 -0.55 15.56 -7.11
C LYS A 41 -1.45 15.01 -6.02
N LEU A 42 -1.05 13.91 -5.39
CA LEU A 42 -1.84 13.25 -4.36
C LEU A 42 -1.99 14.14 -3.12
N GLU A 43 -0.94 14.86 -2.75
CA GLU A 43 -0.94 15.84 -1.66
C GLU A 43 -2.02 16.92 -1.88
N ILE A 44 -2.09 17.49 -3.09
CA ILE A 44 -3.11 18.48 -3.46
C ILE A 44 -4.53 17.88 -3.33
N TYR A 45 -4.76 16.65 -3.82
CA TYR A 45 -6.07 16.01 -3.74
C TYR A 45 -6.49 15.68 -2.30
N LEU A 46 -5.56 15.11 -1.51
CA LEU A 46 -5.79 14.78 -0.11
C LEU A 46 -6.08 16.03 0.70
N GLU A 47 -5.29 17.08 0.53
CA GLU A 47 -5.52 18.35 1.23
C GLU A 47 -6.86 18.97 0.84
N ALA A 48 -7.21 18.95 -0.44
CA ALA A 48 -8.49 19.48 -0.89
C ALA A 48 -9.68 18.69 -0.30
N ALA A 49 -9.61 17.36 -0.26
CA ALA A 49 -10.64 16.51 0.35
C ALA A 49 -10.77 16.77 1.86
N ARG A 50 -9.64 16.84 2.58
CA ARG A 50 -9.60 17.16 4.01
C ARG A 50 -10.19 18.53 4.32
N ARG A 51 -9.83 19.56 3.55
CA ARG A 51 -10.36 20.93 3.73
C ARG A 51 -11.88 20.99 3.53
N ARG A 52 -12.44 20.14 2.66
CA ARG A 52 -13.89 20.01 2.47
C ARG A 52 -14.57 19.11 3.51
N SER A 53 -13.81 18.43 4.37
CA SER A 53 -14.31 17.37 5.25
C SER A 53 -15.11 16.31 4.49
N ASP A 54 -14.60 15.93 3.32
CA ASP A 54 -15.27 15.04 2.36
C ASP A 54 -14.36 13.87 1.98
N ALA A 55 -14.91 12.87 1.30
CA ALA A 55 -14.16 11.74 0.79
C ALA A 55 -13.14 12.18 -0.27
N LEU A 56 -12.04 11.43 -0.36
CA LEU A 56 -11.16 11.50 -1.52
C LEU A 56 -11.88 10.88 -2.73
N ASP A 57 -11.75 11.52 -3.89
CA ASP A 57 -12.27 10.96 -5.14
C ASP A 57 -11.66 9.56 -5.42
N HIS A 58 -12.35 8.76 -6.22
CA HIS A 58 -11.86 7.41 -6.55
C HIS A 58 -10.49 7.47 -7.25
N VAL A 59 -9.50 6.81 -6.66
CA VAL A 59 -8.13 6.76 -7.17
C VAL A 59 -7.84 5.40 -7.79
N LEU A 60 -7.35 5.39 -9.04
CA LEU A 60 -6.78 4.22 -9.69
C LEU A 60 -5.25 4.32 -9.72
N ILE A 61 -4.56 3.45 -9.00
CA ILE A 61 -3.10 3.36 -9.00
C ILE A 61 -2.69 2.22 -9.94
N PHE A 62 -2.05 2.54 -11.06
CA PHE A 62 -1.56 1.55 -12.02
C PHE A 62 -0.02 1.57 -12.09
N GLY A 63 0.56 0.42 -12.41
CA GLY A 63 2.01 0.28 -12.62
C GLY A 63 2.52 -1.15 -12.43
N PRO A 64 3.76 -1.44 -12.84
CA PRO A 64 4.45 -2.72 -12.63
C PRO A 64 4.33 -3.29 -11.20
N PRO A 65 4.44 -4.62 -11.02
CA PRO A 65 4.50 -5.23 -9.69
C PRO A 65 5.69 -4.69 -8.89
N GLY A 66 5.57 -4.63 -7.56
CA GLY A 66 6.64 -4.17 -6.68
C GLY A 66 6.76 -2.65 -6.45
N LEU A 67 5.97 -1.82 -7.14
CA LEU A 67 6.03 -0.35 -7.01
C LEU A 67 5.26 0.24 -5.80
N GLY A 68 4.96 -0.56 -4.78
CA GLY A 68 4.34 -0.04 -3.56
C GLY A 68 2.88 0.42 -3.69
N LYS A 69 2.12 -0.05 -4.69
CA LYS A 69 0.70 0.35 -4.88
C LYS A 69 -0.17 0.10 -3.63
N THR A 70 -0.04 -1.08 -3.02
CA THR A 70 -0.74 -1.42 -1.77
C THR A 70 -0.27 -0.52 -0.63
N THR A 71 1.04 -0.27 -0.53
CA THR A 71 1.62 0.64 0.46
C THR A 71 1.05 2.05 0.33
N LEU A 72 0.92 2.55 -0.90
CA LEU A 72 0.32 3.86 -1.14
C LEU A 72 -1.15 3.93 -0.74
N ALA A 73 -1.91 2.84 -0.91
CA ALA A 73 -3.30 2.78 -0.43
C ALA A 73 -3.38 2.88 1.12
N HIS A 74 -2.42 2.29 1.84
CA HIS A 74 -2.32 2.46 3.29
C HIS A 74 -1.97 3.89 3.69
N VAL A 75 -1.02 4.51 2.98
CA VAL A 75 -0.66 5.92 3.18
C VAL A 75 -1.88 6.83 2.96
N ILE A 76 -2.63 6.65 1.87
CA ILE A 76 -3.86 7.42 1.60
C ILE A 76 -4.87 7.28 2.74
N ALA A 77 -5.10 6.06 3.23
CA ALA A 77 -6.03 5.83 4.33
C ALA A 77 -5.56 6.52 5.63
N HIS A 78 -4.26 6.46 5.92
CA HIS A 78 -3.66 7.16 7.06
C HIS A 78 -3.80 8.68 6.95
N GLU A 79 -3.47 9.26 5.80
CA GLU A 79 -3.60 10.69 5.51
C GLU A 79 -5.05 11.20 5.63
N MET A 80 -6.03 10.35 5.30
CA MET A 80 -7.45 10.65 5.43
C MET A 80 -8.03 10.31 6.82
N GLY A 81 -7.25 9.70 7.71
CA GLY A 81 -7.70 9.30 9.05
C GLY A 81 -8.79 8.22 9.05
N VAL A 82 -8.80 7.33 8.06
CA VAL A 82 -9.83 6.30 7.87
C VAL A 82 -9.25 4.89 7.83
N ASN A 83 -10.11 3.89 7.97
CA ASN A 83 -9.73 2.48 7.83
C ASN A 83 -9.62 2.06 6.36
N LEU A 84 -8.66 1.19 6.05
CA LEU A 84 -8.53 0.57 4.73
C LEU A 84 -9.15 -0.84 4.72
N ARG A 85 -10.07 -1.08 3.79
CA ARG A 85 -10.52 -2.44 3.45
C ARG A 85 -9.84 -2.87 2.16
N GLN A 86 -9.02 -3.91 2.24
CA GLN A 86 -8.32 -4.47 1.10
C GLN A 86 -9.05 -5.72 0.59
N THR A 87 -9.17 -5.84 -0.72
CA THR A 87 -9.63 -7.05 -1.40
C THR A 87 -8.77 -7.31 -2.63
N SER A 88 -8.71 -8.54 -3.11
CA SER A 88 -8.07 -8.90 -4.37
C SER A 88 -9.13 -9.16 -5.44
N GLY A 89 -8.80 -8.85 -6.71
CA GLY A 89 -9.73 -8.97 -7.83
C GLY A 89 -10.51 -10.30 -7.91
N PRO A 90 -9.86 -11.47 -7.75
CA PRO A 90 -10.55 -12.77 -7.85
C PRO A 90 -11.59 -13.04 -6.74
N VAL A 91 -11.66 -12.20 -5.71
CA VAL A 91 -12.63 -12.31 -4.60
C VAL A 91 -13.97 -11.65 -4.95
N LEU A 92 -14.02 -10.79 -5.98
CA LEU A 92 -15.25 -10.12 -6.44
C LEU A 92 -16.11 -10.96 -7.40
N GLU A 93 -15.62 -12.12 -7.84
CA GLU A 93 -16.33 -13.02 -8.79
C GLU A 93 -17.06 -14.20 -8.11
N ARG A 94 -17.14 -14.25 -6.78
CA ARG A 94 -17.93 -15.24 -6.03
C ARG A 94 -19.05 -14.62 -5.23
#